data_AF-A0A7Y2F5Z6-F1
#
_entry.id   AF-A0A7Y2F5Z6-F1
#
_cell.length_a   1.000
_cell.length_b   1.000
_cell.length_c   1.000
_cell.angle_alpha   90.00
_cell.angle_beta   90.00
_cell.angle_gamma   90.00
#
_symmetry.space_group_name_H-M   'P 1'
#
loop_
_entity.id
_entity.type
_entity.pdbx_description
1 polymer ?
#
loop_
_entity_poly.entity_id
_entity_poly.type
_entity_poly.pdbx_seq_one_letter_code
_entity_poly.pdbx_strand_id
1 'polypeptide(L)'
;MKTQIHHRFASGLPSDDTHPYRTGPWRPQCTEYDAWDLEVEGRVPEDLNGVYIRNTENPTLPPIARYHPFDGDGMLHSIVFQAGEATYRNRFIRTEGFLAEQAARESLWSGIIEDPNAARRPGGWGARTRMKDASSTDVVIHRGVAISSFWQCGDLY
;
A
#
# COMPACT_ATOMS: atom_id res chain seq x y z
N MET A 1 3.38 23.75 -0.87
CA MET A 1 2.54 22.57 -1.12
C MET A 1 1.11 22.77 -0.64
N LYS A 2 0.14 22.47 -1.51
CA LYS A 2 -1.28 22.32 -1.17
C LYS A 2 -1.62 20.83 -1.16
N THR A 3 -2.56 20.42 -0.30
CA THR A 3 -3.00 19.03 -0.18
C THR A 3 -4.52 18.94 -0.09
N GLN A 4 -5.06 17.85 -0.61
CA GLN A 4 -6.45 17.44 -0.46
C GLN A 4 -6.49 15.99 0.00
N ILE A 5 -7.34 15.71 0.99
CA ILE A 5 -7.62 14.34 1.41
C ILE A 5 -8.61 13.73 0.42
N HIS A 6 -8.23 12.61 -0.19
CA HIS A 6 -9.11 11.82 -1.05
C HIS A 6 -9.94 10.83 -0.23
N HIS A 7 -9.28 10.11 0.68
CA HIS A 7 -9.91 9.14 1.58
C HIS A 7 -9.07 8.96 2.84
N ARG A 8 -9.70 8.52 3.94
CA ARG A 8 -8.99 8.07 5.13
C ARG A 8 -9.57 6.75 5.62
N PHE A 9 -8.70 5.75 5.75
CA PHE A 9 -9.03 4.48 6.39
C PHE A 9 -8.80 4.55 7.89
N ALA A 10 -9.57 3.79 8.63
CA ALA A 10 -9.34 3.63 10.05
C ALA A 10 -8.11 2.73 10.26
N SER A 11 -7.15 3.20 11.06
CA SER A 11 -6.09 2.33 11.57
C SER A 11 -6.64 1.51 12.74
N GLY A 12 -6.46 0.19 12.71
CA GLY A 12 -6.62 -0.69 13.85
C GLY A 12 -5.31 -0.89 14.64
N LEU A 13 -4.20 -0.30 14.20
CA LEU A 13 -2.93 -0.39 14.90
C LEU A 13 -2.93 0.46 16.17
N PRO A 14 -2.20 0.04 17.23
CA PRO A 14 -2.07 0.82 18.45
C PRO A 14 -1.45 2.21 18.18
N SER A 15 -1.94 3.24 18.86
CA SER A 15 -1.37 4.59 18.75
C SER A 15 0.05 4.71 19.31
N ASP A 16 0.40 3.80 20.23
CA ASP A 16 1.68 3.64 20.91
C ASP A 16 2.44 2.40 20.43
N ASP A 17 2.22 1.98 19.16
CA ASP A 17 2.96 0.86 18.57
C ASP A 17 4.47 1.09 18.73
N THR A 18 5.20 0.02 19.02
CA THR A 18 6.66 0.00 19.23
C THR A 18 7.37 -0.90 18.23
N HIS A 19 6.63 -1.55 17.32
CA HIS A 19 7.22 -2.43 16.32
C HIS A 19 8.10 -1.63 15.35
N PRO A 20 9.34 -2.06 15.08
CA PRO A 20 10.30 -1.26 14.30
C PRO A 20 9.81 -1.00 12.86
N TYR A 21 9.01 -1.91 12.31
CA TYR A 21 8.42 -1.80 10.97
C TYR A 21 7.00 -1.19 10.94
N ARG A 22 6.55 -0.55 12.04
CA ARG A 22 5.27 0.18 12.09
C ARG A 22 5.36 1.50 12.85
N THR A 23 6.58 1.98 13.06
CA THR A 23 6.89 3.16 13.87
C THR A 23 7.90 4.06 13.18
N GLY A 24 7.97 5.33 13.61
CA GLY A 24 8.88 6.31 13.02
C GLY A 24 8.65 6.44 11.50
N PRO A 25 9.72 6.35 10.67
CA PRO A 25 9.60 6.37 9.21
C PRO A 25 8.75 5.23 8.62
N TRP A 26 8.57 4.13 9.36
CA TRP A 26 7.74 2.99 8.96
C TRP A 26 6.30 3.07 9.47
N ARG A 27 5.92 4.17 10.12
CA ARG A 27 4.55 4.33 10.61
C ARG A 27 3.57 4.37 9.41
N PRO A 28 2.54 3.51 9.39
CA PRO A 28 1.65 3.43 8.24
C PRO A 28 0.89 4.72 7.95
N GLN A 29 0.70 5.00 6.67
CA GLN A 29 -0.11 6.10 6.16
C GLN A 29 -1.54 5.60 5.86
N CYS A 30 -2.52 6.00 6.66
CA CYS A 30 -3.92 5.60 6.46
C CYS A 30 -4.74 6.63 5.66
N THR A 31 -4.12 7.72 5.22
CA THR A 31 -4.77 8.80 4.46
C THR A 31 -4.24 8.84 3.03
N GLU A 32 -5.17 8.85 2.08
CA GLU A 32 -4.91 9.05 0.66
C GLU A 32 -4.96 10.55 0.37
N TYR A 33 -3.91 11.07 -0.28
CA TYR A 33 -3.76 12.48 -0.60
C TYR A 33 -3.67 12.69 -2.10
N ASP A 34 -4.11 13.88 -2.51
CA ASP A 34 -3.65 14.57 -3.70
C ASP A 34 -2.88 15.81 -3.25
N ALA A 35 -1.74 16.08 -3.87
CA ALA A 35 -0.90 17.23 -3.55
C ALA A 35 -0.34 17.89 -4.81
N TRP A 36 -0.26 19.23 -4.77
CA TRP A 36 0.24 20.07 -5.85
C TRP A 36 0.97 21.29 -5.26
N ASP A 37 1.56 22.11 -6.12
CA ASP A 37 2.49 23.19 -5.73
C ASP A 37 3.58 22.66 -4.78
N LEU A 38 4.18 21.50 -5.15
CA LEU A 38 5.21 20.85 -4.35
C LEU A 38 6.40 21.79 -4.18
N GLU A 39 7.06 21.71 -3.03
CA GLU A 39 8.29 22.46 -2.80
C GLU A 39 9.42 21.84 -3.64
N VAL A 40 10.09 22.66 -4.44
CA VAL A 40 11.16 22.24 -5.35
C VAL A 40 12.39 23.10 -5.08
N GLU A 41 13.49 22.44 -4.73
CA GLU A 41 14.81 23.07 -4.74
C GLU A 41 15.40 22.98 -6.16
N GLY A 42 15.76 24.11 -6.76
CA GLY A 42 16.21 24.18 -8.15
C GLY A 42 15.04 24.29 -9.13
N ARG A 43 15.02 23.45 -10.18
CA ARG A 43 13.93 23.42 -11.18
C ARG A 43 13.67 22.01 -11.68
N VAL A 44 12.40 21.67 -11.91
CA VAL A 44 12.03 20.49 -12.68
C VAL A 44 12.26 20.79 -14.17
N PRO A 45 12.93 19.91 -14.94
CA PRO A 45 13.11 20.11 -16.38
C PRO A 45 11.76 20.21 -17.11
N GLU A 46 11.61 21.19 -18.00
CA GLU A 46 10.35 21.41 -18.75
C GLU A 46 10.05 20.27 -19.75
N ASP A 47 11.09 19.57 -20.20
CA ASP A 47 11.02 18.43 -21.11
C ASP A 47 10.81 17.08 -20.40
N LEU A 48 10.87 17.04 -19.06
CA LEU A 48 10.52 15.86 -18.28
C LEU A 48 8.99 15.72 -18.25
N ASN A 49 8.51 14.69 -18.93
CA ASN A 49 7.09 14.36 -18.99
C ASN A 49 6.89 12.87 -18.70
N GLY A 50 6.23 12.56 -17.59
CA GLY A 50 5.97 11.18 -17.19
C GLY A 50 5.52 11.03 -15.75
N VAL A 51 5.41 9.78 -15.32
CA VAL A 51 4.95 9.43 -13.98
C VAL A 51 5.96 8.50 -13.32
N TYR A 52 6.45 8.89 -12.15
CA TYR A 52 7.11 7.96 -11.24
C TYR A 52 6.05 7.28 -10.38
N ILE A 53 5.99 5.96 -10.38
CA ILE A 53 5.07 5.18 -9.56
C ILE A 53 5.88 4.21 -8.70
N ARG A 54 5.53 4.09 -7.43
CA ARG A 54 6.17 3.18 -6.48
C ARG A 54 5.12 2.50 -5.61
N ASN A 55 5.26 1.20 -5.41
CA ASN A 55 4.47 0.42 -4.46
C ASN A 55 5.07 0.47 -3.04
N THR A 56 4.26 0.14 -2.03
CA THR A 56 4.67 0.04 -0.62
C THR A 56 3.79 -0.95 0.12
N GLU A 57 4.34 -1.58 1.16
CA GLU A 57 3.60 -2.35 2.15
C GLU A 57 3.18 -1.46 3.32
N ASN A 58 1.89 -1.24 3.47
CA ASN A 58 1.33 -0.26 4.40
C ASN A 58 0.18 -0.88 5.21
N PRO A 59 0.47 -1.55 6.36
CA PRO A 59 -0.55 -2.24 7.13
C PRO A 59 -1.51 -1.25 7.81
N THR A 60 -2.80 -1.54 7.74
CA THR A 60 -3.84 -0.76 8.46
C THR A 60 -4.36 -1.46 9.71
N LEU A 61 -4.09 -2.75 9.87
CA LEU A 61 -4.60 -3.62 10.93
C LEU A 61 -3.47 -4.41 11.58
N PRO A 62 -3.61 -4.80 12.87
CA PRO A 62 -2.63 -5.64 13.54
C PRO A 62 -2.63 -7.06 12.92
N PRO A 63 -1.47 -7.75 12.89
CA PRO A 63 -1.42 -9.14 12.45
C PRO A 63 -2.25 -10.03 13.38
N ILE A 64 -2.48 -11.28 12.98
CA ILE A 64 -3.15 -12.26 13.85
C ILE A 64 -2.29 -12.59 15.09
N ALA A 65 -0.97 -12.64 14.93
CA ALA A 65 0.02 -12.99 15.95
C ALA A 65 1.39 -12.30 15.75
N ARG A 66 2.00 -12.37 14.56
CA ARG A 66 3.33 -11.81 14.23
C ARG A 66 3.29 -11.05 12.92
N TYR A 67 3.99 -9.91 12.86
CA TYR A 67 4.04 -9.07 11.67
C TYR A 67 5.39 -9.14 10.98
N HIS A 68 5.38 -9.35 9.67
CA HIS A 68 6.50 -9.10 8.79
C HIS A 68 6.24 -7.83 7.97
N PRO A 69 7.25 -6.99 7.67
CA PRO A 69 7.05 -5.78 6.86
C PRO A 69 6.40 -6.04 5.49
N PHE A 70 6.56 -7.23 4.92
CA PHE A 70 5.95 -7.62 3.63
C PHE A 70 4.48 -8.06 3.70
N ASP A 71 3.87 -8.05 4.89
CA ASP A 71 2.44 -8.38 5.07
C ASP A 71 1.51 -7.17 4.90
N GLY A 72 2.07 -5.96 4.77
CA GLY A 72 1.31 -4.72 4.67
C GLY A 72 0.52 -4.59 3.36
N ASP A 73 -0.62 -3.90 3.42
CA ASP A 73 -1.49 -3.64 2.27
C ASP A 73 -0.77 -2.78 1.23
N GLY A 74 -0.96 -3.09 -0.06
CA GLY A 74 -0.38 -2.32 -1.15
C GLY A 74 -0.89 -0.88 -1.18
N MET A 75 0.02 0.08 -1.19
CA MET A 75 -0.27 1.49 -1.47
C MET A 75 0.67 2.03 -2.55
N LEU A 76 0.07 2.49 -3.65
CA LEU A 76 0.81 3.16 -4.71
C LEU A 76 0.98 4.63 -4.37
N HIS A 77 2.19 5.12 -4.62
CA HIS A 77 2.53 6.53 -4.64
C HIS A 77 2.92 6.92 -6.06
N SER A 78 2.43 8.07 -6.53
CA SER A 78 2.76 8.59 -7.85
C SER A 78 3.23 10.04 -7.77
N ILE A 79 4.26 10.37 -8.55
CA ILE A 79 4.63 11.75 -8.87
C ILE A 79 4.50 11.94 -10.38
N VAL A 80 3.66 12.87 -10.80
CA VAL A 80 3.49 13.25 -12.21
C VAL A 80 4.34 14.48 -12.48
N PHE A 81 5.16 14.42 -13.51
CA PHE A 81 5.97 15.54 -14.01
C PHE A 81 5.42 16.01 -15.35
N GLN A 82 5.16 17.31 -15.48
CA GLN A 82 4.69 17.91 -16.72
C GLN A 82 5.01 19.41 -16.73
N ALA A 83 5.63 19.90 -17.81
CA ALA A 83 5.87 21.33 -18.04
C ALA A 83 6.55 22.07 -16.87
N GLY A 84 7.54 21.44 -16.24
CA GLY A 84 8.27 22.03 -15.11
C GLY A 84 7.54 21.96 -13.76
N GLU A 85 6.38 21.29 -13.70
CA GLU A 85 5.63 21.08 -12.46
C GLU A 85 5.65 19.61 -12.02
N ALA A 86 5.44 19.39 -10.72
CA ALA A 86 5.26 18.08 -10.13
C ALA A 86 4.01 18.02 -9.26
N THR A 87 3.24 16.92 -9.35
CA THR A 87 2.10 16.65 -8.47
C THR A 87 2.22 15.26 -7.87
N TYR A 88 1.73 15.08 -6.64
CA TYR A 88 1.82 13.82 -5.90
C TYR A 88 0.43 13.25 -5.60
N ARG A 89 0.31 11.92 -5.64
CA ARG A 89 -0.87 11.20 -5.14
C ARG A 89 -0.47 9.89 -4.47
N ASN A 90 -1.28 9.42 -3.52
CA ASN A 90 -1.23 8.04 -3.04
C ASN A 90 -2.61 7.40 -2.93
N ARG A 91 -2.70 6.10 -3.22
CA ARG A 91 -3.93 5.30 -3.14
C ARG A 91 -3.62 3.89 -2.64
N PHE A 92 -4.43 3.37 -1.73
CA PHE A 92 -4.44 1.95 -1.42
C PHE A 92 -4.93 1.17 -2.63
N ILE A 93 -4.26 0.07 -2.92
CA ILE A 93 -4.73 -0.91 -3.90
C ILE A 93 -5.91 -1.62 -3.25
N ARG A 94 -7.06 -1.59 -3.94
CA ARG A 94 -8.32 -2.10 -3.41
C ARG A 94 -8.41 -3.61 -3.65
N THR A 95 -7.48 -4.37 -3.07
CA THR A 95 -7.50 -5.83 -3.18
C THR A 95 -8.74 -6.40 -2.49
N GLU A 96 -9.21 -7.56 -2.95
CA GLU A 96 -10.36 -8.22 -2.30
C GLU A 96 -10.07 -8.49 -0.82
N GLY A 97 -8.83 -8.89 -0.53
CA GLY A 97 -8.33 -9.12 0.81
C GLY A 97 -8.34 -7.86 1.68
N PHE A 98 -7.79 -6.75 1.16
CA PHE A 98 -7.79 -5.48 1.86
C PHE A 98 -9.22 -5.00 2.17
N LEU A 99 -10.11 -5.00 1.18
CA LEU A 99 -11.51 -4.58 1.36
C LEU A 99 -12.25 -5.45 2.38
N ALA A 100 -12.01 -6.78 2.37
CA ALA A 100 -12.62 -7.69 3.33
C ALA A 100 -12.14 -7.43 4.76
N GLU A 101 -10.85 -7.17 4.97
CA GLU A 101 -10.33 -6.83 6.30
C GLU A 101 -10.78 -5.45 6.78
N GLN A 102 -10.89 -4.46 5.88
CA GLN A 102 -11.49 -3.16 6.22
C GLN A 102 -12.94 -3.29 6.68
N ALA A 103 -13.73 -4.14 6.01
CA ALA A 103 -15.12 -4.41 6.38
C ALA A 103 -15.24 -5.16 7.72
N ALA A 104 -14.35 -6.13 7.96
CA ALA A 104 -14.31 -6.90 9.22
C ALA A 104 -13.68 -6.14 10.39
N ARG A 105 -12.86 -5.11 10.10
CA ARG A 105 -12.03 -4.36 11.05
C ARG A 105 -11.05 -5.22 11.83
N GLU A 106 -10.59 -6.31 11.22
CA GLU A 106 -9.57 -7.21 11.77
C GLU A 106 -8.86 -7.97 10.66
N SER A 107 -7.66 -8.47 10.94
CA SER A 107 -6.96 -9.34 9.99
C SER A 107 -7.62 -10.71 9.90
N LEU A 108 -7.89 -11.13 8.67
CA LEU A 108 -8.62 -12.36 8.34
C LEU A 108 -7.68 -13.46 7.84
N TRP A 109 -6.52 -13.07 7.30
CA TRP A 109 -5.50 -13.99 6.81
C TRP A 109 -4.22 -13.90 7.61
N SER A 110 -3.45 -14.99 7.58
CA SER A 110 -2.16 -15.07 8.26
C SER A 110 -1.04 -14.45 7.41
N GLY A 111 -0.14 -13.71 8.05
CA GLY A 111 1.09 -13.16 7.47
C GLY A 111 2.15 -14.22 7.20
N ILE A 112 3.22 -13.84 6.50
CA ILE A 112 4.25 -14.76 5.95
C ILE A 112 4.98 -15.59 7.02
N ILE A 113 5.20 -15.02 8.20
CA ILE A 113 5.89 -15.68 9.33
C ILE A 113 4.94 -16.31 10.35
N GLU A 114 3.65 -16.35 10.05
CA GLU A 114 2.62 -16.96 10.89
C GLU A 114 2.32 -18.40 10.47
N ASP A 115 1.57 -19.13 11.29
CA ASP A 115 1.02 -20.42 10.87
C ASP A 115 -0.19 -20.17 9.93
N PRO A 116 -0.22 -20.73 8.71
CA PRO A 116 -1.37 -20.63 7.81
C PRO A 116 -2.71 -21.04 8.45
N ASN A 117 -2.69 -21.95 9.43
CA ASN A 117 -3.89 -22.41 10.14
C ASN A 117 -4.43 -21.37 11.13
N ALA A 118 -3.66 -20.33 11.46
CA ALA A 118 -4.14 -19.21 12.27
C ALA A 118 -5.08 -18.27 11.48
N ALA A 119 -5.13 -18.38 10.14
CA ALA A 119 -6.04 -17.61 9.31
C ALA A 119 -7.50 -17.85 9.71
N ARG A 120 -8.26 -16.77 9.87
CA ARG A 120 -9.68 -16.80 10.26
C ARG A 120 -10.58 -17.12 9.08
N ARG A 121 -10.17 -16.77 7.86
CA ARG A 121 -10.85 -17.17 6.64
C ARG A 121 -10.17 -18.37 5.97
N PRO A 122 -10.94 -19.37 5.51
CA PRO A 122 -10.40 -20.41 4.65
C PRO A 122 -10.06 -19.82 3.27
N GLY A 123 -9.12 -20.47 2.58
CA GLY A 123 -8.63 -19.98 1.28
C GLY A 123 -7.73 -18.75 1.43
N GLY A 124 -7.25 -18.25 0.30
CA GLY A 124 -6.26 -17.17 0.21
C GLY A 124 -5.45 -17.35 -1.06
N TRP A 125 -4.55 -16.41 -1.33
CA TRP A 125 -3.82 -16.36 -2.59
C TRP A 125 -2.46 -17.04 -2.49
N GLY A 126 -1.96 -17.37 -3.68
CA GLY A 126 -0.61 -17.86 -3.87
C GLY A 126 -0.30 -19.24 -3.32
N ALA A 127 0.97 -19.63 -3.44
CA ALA A 127 1.43 -20.97 -3.13
C ALA A 127 1.33 -21.31 -1.64
N ARG A 128 1.47 -20.32 -0.76
CA ARG A 128 1.31 -20.52 0.69
C ARG A 128 -0.15 -20.86 1.07
N THR A 129 -1.13 -20.39 0.29
CA THR A 129 -2.55 -20.38 0.64
C THR A 129 -2.81 -19.66 1.97
N ARG A 130 -4.08 -19.35 2.31
CA ARG A 130 -4.43 -18.74 3.63
C ARG A 130 -3.64 -17.47 3.99
N MET A 131 -3.21 -16.77 2.95
CA MET A 131 -2.53 -15.49 2.97
C MET A 131 -3.33 -14.52 2.11
N LYS A 132 -3.40 -13.27 2.56
CA LYS A 132 -4.01 -12.18 1.82
C LYS A 132 -3.12 -11.79 0.64
N ASP A 133 -3.73 -11.57 -0.52
CA ASP A 133 -3.06 -10.84 -1.58
C ASP A 133 -3.04 -9.35 -1.26
N ALA A 134 -1.86 -8.84 -0.98
CA ALA A 134 -1.65 -7.43 -0.67
C ALA A 134 -1.35 -6.58 -1.93
N SER A 135 -1.09 -7.20 -3.08
CA SER A 135 -0.67 -6.54 -4.31
C SER A 135 0.47 -5.51 -4.10
N SER A 136 1.40 -5.85 -3.22
CA SER A 136 2.30 -4.87 -2.61
C SER A 136 3.75 -4.95 -3.08
N THR A 137 4.06 -5.82 -4.05
CA THR A 137 5.45 -6.14 -4.42
C THR A 137 5.99 -5.25 -5.53
N ASP A 138 5.34 -5.23 -6.69
CA ASP A 138 5.82 -4.48 -7.85
C ASP A 138 4.68 -3.77 -8.56
N VAL A 139 5.01 -2.81 -9.42
CA VAL A 139 4.07 -2.11 -10.29
C VAL A 139 4.67 -1.97 -11.69
N VAL A 140 3.95 -2.46 -12.69
CA VAL A 140 4.34 -2.41 -14.10
C VAL A 140 3.31 -1.66 -14.92
N ILE A 141 3.74 -1.02 -16.01
CA ILE A 141 2.81 -0.43 -16.97
C ILE A 141 2.56 -1.43 -18.09
N HIS A 142 1.30 -1.85 -18.26
CA HIS A 142 0.89 -2.72 -19.35
C HIS A 142 -0.32 -2.11 -20.07
N ARG A 143 -0.17 -1.86 -21.38
CA ARG A 143 -1.21 -1.27 -22.25
C ARG A 143 -1.83 0.02 -21.70
N GLY A 144 -0.99 0.88 -21.10
CA GLY A 144 -1.39 2.18 -20.56
C GLY A 144 -2.04 2.12 -19.17
N VAL A 145 -2.05 0.96 -18.52
CA VAL A 145 -2.57 0.77 -17.16
C VAL A 145 -1.40 0.42 -16.23
N ALA A 146 -1.34 1.07 -15.07
CA ALA A 146 -0.45 0.64 -14.00
C ALA A 146 -1.07 -0.55 -13.30
N ILE A 147 -0.32 -1.66 -13.25
CA ILE A 147 -0.76 -2.94 -12.71
C ILE A 147 0.21 -3.35 -11.60
N SER A 148 -0.34 -3.63 -10.44
CA SER A 148 0.36 -4.06 -9.25
C SER A 148 0.33 -5.58 -9.09
N SER A 149 1.41 -6.14 -8.54
CA SER A 149 1.58 -7.58 -8.37
C SER A 149 2.01 -7.95 -6.95
N PHE A 150 1.83 -9.23 -6.61
CA PHE A 150 2.25 -9.80 -5.35
C PHE A 150 3.19 -10.99 -5.54
N TRP A 151 4.24 -11.05 -4.75
CA TRP A 151 5.34 -12.02 -4.87
C TRP A 151 4.90 -13.49 -4.77
N GLN A 152 3.76 -13.77 -4.14
CA GLN A 152 3.18 -15.12 -4.03
C GLN A 152 2.31 -15.52 -5.23
N CYS A 153 2.42 -14.84 -6.38
CA CYS A 153 1.57 -15.08 -7.56
C CYS A 153 0.09 -14.78 -7.28
N GLY A 154 -0.17 -13.59 -6.73
CA GLY A 154 -1.51 -13.05 -6.54
C GLY A 154 -2.19 -12.62 -7.84
N ASP A 155 -3.41 -12.09 -7.71
CA ASP A 155 -4.09 -11.41 -8.81
C ASP A 155 -3.36 -10.11 -9.17
N LEU A 156 -3.55 -9.67 -10.41
CA LEU A 156 -3.06 -8.39 -10.89
C LEU A 156 -4.14 -7.33 -10.67
N TYR A 157 -3.78 -6.21 -10.04
CA TYR A 157 -4.69 -5.12 -9.68
C TYR A 157 -4.30 -3.82 -10.34
#